data_AF-A0A3M6X2M7-F1
#
_entry.id   AF-A0A3M6X2M7-F1
#
_cell.length_a   1.000
_cell.length_b   1.000
_cell.length_c   1.000
_cell.angle_alpha   90.00
_cell.angle_beta   90.00
_cell.angle_gamma   90.00
#
_symmetry.space_group_name_H-M   'P 1'
#
loop_
_entity.id
_entity.type
_entity.pdbx_description
1 polymer ?
#
loop_
_entity_poly.entity_id
_entity_poly.type
_entity_poly.pdbx_seq_one_letter_code
_entity_poly.pdbx_strand_id
1 'polypeptide(L)'
;IIRNWAPEGTDVEKKDCLSHHEVLTRLDGFDPDRGVKIVGHRGYCLTGYGLFLNLALINYGLEFLFSKGYTPNQPPYFMLREAMAKTAQLEQFDEELYKVTEKENDPASDKYLIATSEQPISALHEGEWLNDKDLPIKYAGYSTCFRKEAGSHGKDAWGIFRVHQFEKIEQFVFCKPENSWQHFDEMIDTSEEFYKNLGIPYRVVAIVSGALNNAASKKFDLEAWFPFQGEYKELVSCSNCTDYQTRELEIRFGQKKQTDASFQKTYCHALNSTLCATERALCCVLENYQTEEGIKVPEVLRKYIPGQPEFLPFTKELPKDSTSLKAKGKAEMPKGGGAPKVPKEGEMAERPKHPKEEQIS
;
A
#
# COMPACT_ATOMS: atom_id res chain seq x y z
N ILE A 1 3.18 -13.54 12.61
CA ILE A 1 3.16 -12.22 13.28
C ILE A 1 4.48 -12.08 14.03
N ILE A 2 5.15 -10.93 13.90
CA ILE A 2 6.48 -10.68 14.48
C ILE A 2 6.37 -9.67 15.62
N ARG A 3 5.63 -8.58 15.40
CA ARG A 3 5.43 -7.49 16.36
C ARG A 3 3.97 -7.03 16.29
N ASN A 4 3.47 -6.48 17.39
CA ASN A 4 2.19 -5.79 17.45
C ASN A 4 2.39 -4.50 18.27
N TRP A 5 1.64 -3.46 17.95
CA TRP A 5 1.65 -2.23 18.70
C TRP A 5 0.27 -1.55 18.67
N ALA A 6 -0.10 -0.95 19.78
CA ALA A 6 -1.26 -0.07 19.90
C ALA A 6 -0.91 1.08 20.86
N PRO A 7 -1.51 2.27 20.71
CA PRO A 7 -1.39 3.32 21.71
C PRO A 7 -1.91 2.84 23.07
N GLU A 8 -1.33 3.36 24.15
CA GLU A 8 -1.75 3.02 25.51
C GLU A 8 -3.25 3.32 25.70
N GLY A 9 -3.98 2.37 26.29
CA GLY A 9 -5.43 2.48 26.49
C GLY A 9 -6.29 2.31 25.24
N THR A 10 -5.72 1.89 24.09
CA THR A 10 -6.49 1.61 22.88
C THR A 10 -6.89 0.13 22.80
N ASP A 11 -8.18 -0.14 22.85
CA ASP A 11 -8.72 -1.48 22.61
C ASP A 11 -8.76 -1.80 21.11
N VAL A 12 -8.00 -2.83 20.72
CA VAL A 12 -7.94 -3.35 19.35
C VAL A 12 -9.05 -4.37 19.13
N GLU A 13 -10.28 -3.85 19.09
CA GLU A 13 -11.49 -4.63 18.88
C GLU A 13 -12.39 -4.00 17.81
N LYS A 14 -13.34 -4.81 17.34
CA LYS A 14 -14.34 -4.35 16.39
C LYS A 14 -15.27 -3.38 17.10
N LYS A 15 -15.44 -2.18 16.54
CA LYS A 15 -16.29 -1.13 17.12
C LYS A 15 -17.58 -1.01 16.33
N ASP A 16 -18.63 -0.60 17.03
CA ASP A 16 -19.88 -0.19 16.39
C ASP A 16 -19.78 1.26 15.90
N CYS A 17 -18.96 1.47 14.86
CA CYS A 17 -18.67 2.79 14.29
C CYS A 17 -19.04 2.86 12.80
N LEU A 18 -18.76 3.99 12.14
CA LEU A 18 -18.94 4.13 10.70
C LEU A 18 -17.73 3.54 9.96
N SER A 19 -17.96 3.03 8.75
CA SER A 19 -16.86 2.65 7.86
C SER A 19 -16.14 3.90 7.31
N HIS A 20 -14.89 3.74 6.89
CA HIS A 20 -14.11 4.86 6.34
C HIS A 20 -14.83 5.65 5.22
N HIS A 21 -15.58 4.97 4.34
CA HIS A 21 -16.29 5.65 3.24
C HIS A 21 -17.49 6.46 3.73
N GLU A 22 -18.17 6.02 4.78
CA GLU A 22 -19.27 6.76 5.39
C GLU A 22 -18.75 7.97 6.16
N VAL A 23 -17.62 7.84 6.85
CA VAL A 23 -16.94 8.97 7.49
C VAL A 23 -16.59 10.04 6.43
N LEU A 24 -15.98 9.65 5.30
CA LEU A 24 -15.70 10.58 4.21
C LEU A 24 -16.97 11.22 3.63
N THR A 25 -18.06 10.46 3.47
CA THR A 25 -19.33 11.02 2.99
C THR A 25 -19.88 12.06 3.96
N ARG A 26 -19.88 11.78 5.26
CA ARG A 26 -20.37 12.70 6.29
C ARG A 26 -19.51 13.96 6.42
N LEU A 27 -18.21 13.88 6.12
CA LEU A 27 -17.32 15.04 6.07
C LEU A 27 -17.48 15.90 4.81
N ASP A 28 -18.29 15.45 3.84
CA ASP A 28 -18.29 16.00 2.48
C ASP A 28 -16.87 15.99 1.85
N GLY A 29 -16.10 14.96 2.20
CA GLY A 29 -14.67 14.86 1.88
C GLY A 29 -14.37 14.19 0.55
N PHE A 30 -15.37 13.61 -0.12
CA PHE A 30 -15.20 13.02 -1.45
C PHE A 30 -16.53 12.90 -2.21
N ASP A 31 -16.41 12.82 -3.54
CA ASP A 31 -17.51 12.64 -4.50
C ASP A 31 -17.24 11.38 -5.36
N PRO A 32 -17.72 10.20 -4.92
CA PRO A 32 -17.55 8.97 -5.68
C PRO A 32 -18.46 8.92 -6.92
N ASP A 33 -19.64 9.54 -6.89
CA ASP A 33 -20.61 9.47 -7.98
C ASP A 33 -20.09 10.19 -9.23
N ARG A 34 -19.56 11.41 -9.05
CA ARG A 34 -18.95 12.16 -10.16
C ARG A 34 -17.61 11.55 -10.58
N GLY A 35 -16.84 11.00 -9.63
CA GLY A 35 -15.62 10.26 -9.95
C GLY A 35 -15.90 9.08 -10.88
N VAL A 36 -16.87 8.23 -10.52
CA VAL A 36 -17.28 7.08 -11.33
C VAL A 36 -17.82 7.51 -12.70
N LYS A 37 -18.56 8.62 -12.77
CA LYS A 37 -19.03 9.16 -14.04
C LYS A 37 -17.89 9.56 -14.98
N ILE A 38 -16.74 10.00 -14.46
CA ILE A 38 -15.60 10.48 -15.27
C ILE A 38 -14.72 9.32 -15.75
N VAL A 39 -14.36 8.39 -14.86
CA VAL A 39 -13.34 7.35 -15.16
C VAL A 39 -13.86 5.91 -15.08
N GLY A 40 -15.12 5.71 -14.71
CA GLY A 40 -15.71 4.39 -14.49
C GLY A 40 -15.52 3.87 -13.06
N HIS A 41 -15.72 2.57 -12.87
CA HIS A 41 -15.65 1.90 -11.56
C HIS A 41 -14.36 2.26 -10.80
N ARG A 42 -14.46 2.43 -9.46
CA ARG A 42 -13.40 2.94 -8.55
C ARG A 42 -12.94 4.39 -8.78
N GLY A 43 -13.59 5.14 -9.66
CA GLY A 43 -13.38 6.58 -9.78
C GLY A 43 -13.84 7.34 -8.54
N TYR A 44 -13.09 8.36 -8.13
CA TYR A 44 -13.43 9.25 -7.02
C TYR A 44 -12.89 10.66 -7.25
N CYS A 45 -13.44 11.64 -6.54
CA CYS A 45 -12.84 12.96 -6.38
C CYS A 45 -12.71 13.28 -4.90
N LEU A 46 -11.52 13.61 -4.39
CA LEU A 46 -11.39 14.17 -3.04
C LEU A 46 -11.82 15.64 -3.05
N THR A 47 -12.58 16.04 -2.04
CA THR A 47 -13.13 17.39 -1.89
C THR A 47 -12.92 17.92 -0.48
N GLY A 48 -12.97 19.25 -0.31
CA GLY A 48 -12.90 19.90 1.00
C GLY A 48 -11.79 19.35 1.89
N TYR A 49 -12.14 18.96 3.12
CA TYR A 49 -11.19 18.41 4.06
C TYR A 49 -10.67 17.01 3.71
N GLY A 50 -11.36 16.22 2.90
CA GLY A 50 -10.82 14.94 2.43
C GLY A 50 -9.57 15.12 1.56
N LEU A 51 -9.56 16.15 0.70
CA LEU A 51 -8.36 16.54 -0.05
C LEU A 51 -7.24 17.05 0.87
N PHE A 52 -7.56 17.94 1.82
CA PHE A 52 -6.54 18.47 2.73
C PHE A 52 -5.95 17.41 3.67
N LEU A 53 -6.73 16.42 4.10
CA LEU A 53 -6.21 15.28 4.87
C LEU A 53 -5.25 14.43 4.04
N ASN A 54 -5.56 14.17 2.76
CA ASN A 54 -4.66 13.46 1.86
C ASN A 54 -3.34 14.22 1.68
N LEU A 55 -3.42 15.52 1.38
CA LEU A 55 -2.24 16.39 1.28
C LEU A 55 -1.44 16.46 2.59
N ALA A 56 -2.10 16.42 3.74
CA ALA A 56 -1.43 16.39 5.04
C ALA A 56 -0.62 15.11 5.24
N LEU A 57 -1.16 13.94 4.84
CA LEU A 57 -0.42 12.67 4.88
C LEU A 57 0.78 12.68 3.93
N ILE A 58 0.64 13.27 2.73
CA ILE A 58 1.74 13.43 1.76
C ILE A 58 2.86 14.26 2.37
N ASN A 59 2.53 15.46 2.85
CA ASN A 59 3.52 16.39 3.40
C ASN A 59 4.18 15.85 4.66
N TYR A 60 3.41 15.22 5.54
CA TYR A 60 3.93 14.59 6.74
C TYR A 60 4.89 13.43 6.42
N GLY A 61 4.52 12.56 5.48
CA GLY A 61 5.38 11.45 5.04
C GLY A 61 6.72 11.91 4.45
N LEU A 62 6.68 12.93 3.59
CA LEU A 62 7.89 13.52 3.00
C LEU A 62 8.77 14.20 4.05
N GLU A 63 8.20 15.02 4.93
CA GLU A 63 8.96 15.67 6.01
C GLU A 63 9.56 14.63 6.96
N PHE A 64 8.81 13.58 7.28
CA PHE A 64 9.26 12.49 8.15
C PHE A 64 10.49 11.79 7.57
N LEU A 65 10.47 11.37 6.30
CA LEU A 65 11.64 10.73 5.67
C LEU A 65 12.80 11.70 5.47
N PHE A 66 12.52 12.97 5.14
CA PHE A 66 13.57 13.99 5.03
C PHE A 66 14.33 14.13 6.36
N SER A 67 13.63 14.14 7.49
CA SER A 67 14.26 14.19 8.82
C SER A 67 15.12 12.96 9.15
N LYS A 68 14.89 11.84 8.46
CA LYS A 68 15.65 10.57 8.57
C LYS A 68 16.80 10.47 7.56
N GLY A 69 17.08 11.54 6.81
CA GLY A 69 18.19 11.61 5.85
C GLY A 69 17.88 10.97 4.49
N TYR A 70 16.61 10.77 4.15
CA TYR A 70 16.20 10.41 2.79
C TYR A 70 16.16 11.64 1.90
N THR A 71 16.61 11.50 0.66
CA THR A 71 16.53 12.53 -0.38
C THR A 71 15.16 12.46 -1.07
N PRO A 72 14.33 13.53 -1.02
CA PRO A 72 13.05 13.57 -1.72
C PRO A 72 13.23 13.40 -3.23
N ASN A 73 12.40 12.56 -3.84
CA ASN A 73 12.43 12.29 -5.27
C ASN A 73 11.01 12.14 -5.83
N GLN A 74 10.66 12.93 -6.85
CA GLN A 74 9.45 12.74 -7.63
C GLN A 74 9.84 12.22 -9.02
N PRO A 75 9.70 10.91 -9.28
CA PRO A 75 10.06 10.34 -10.58
C PRO A 75 9.00 10.63 -11.65
N PRO A 76 9.32 10.41 -12.95
CA PRO A 76 8.32 10.40 -14.01
C PRO A 76 7.24 9.35 -13.75
N TYR A 77 5.98 9.66 -14.09
CA TYR A 77 4.84 8.76 -13.85
C TYR A 77 4.61 7.73 -14.95
N PHE A 78 5.47 7.75 -15.97
CA PHE A 78 5.47 6.76 -17.03
C PHE A 78 6.90 6.37 -17.37
N MET A 79 7.09 5.10 -17.75
CA MET A 79 8.38 4.56 -18.18
C MET A 79 8.27 4.01 -19.59
N LEU A 80 9.37 4.06 -20.34
CA LEU A 80 9.51 3.33 -21.59
C LEU A 80 9.28 1.83 -21.34
N ARG A 81 8.67 1.14 -22.30
CA ARG A 81 8.44 -0.31 -22.22
C ARG A 81 9.69 -1.10 -21.82
N GLU A 82 10.83 -0.80 -22.43
CA GLU A 82 12.10 -1.50 -22.16
C GLU A 82 12.60 -1.27 -20.73
N ALA A 83 12.45 -0.06 -20.19
CA ALA A 83 12.83 0.25 -18.81
C ALA A 83 11.84 -0.38 -17.80
N MET A 84 10.54 -0.36 -18.10
CA MET A 84 9.53 -1.01 -17.28
C MET A 84 9.75 -2.52 -17.21
N ALA A 85 10.13 -3.16 -18.31
CA ALA A 85 10.37 -4.60 -18.37
C ALA A 85 11.52 -5.08 -17.44
N LYS A 86 12.45 -4.19 -17.07
CA LYS A 86 13.54 -4.48 -16.13
C LYS A 86 13.14 -4.33 -14.66
N THR A 87 11.99 -3.69 -14.39
CA THR A 87 11.57 -3.27 -13.05
C THR A 87 10.21 -3.86 -12.64
N ALA A 88 9.47 -4.44 -13.58
CA ALA A 88 8.19 -5.11 -13.36
C ALA A 88 8.23 -6.56 -13.87
N GLN A 89 7.42 -7.42 -13.23
CA GLN A 89 7.21 -8.80 -13.64
C GLN A 89 6.22 -8.86 -14.81
N LEU A 90 6.31 -9.93 -15.62
CA LEU A 90 5.44 -10.12 -16.79
C LEU A 90 3.95 -10.04 -16.43
N GLU A 91 3.55 -10.69 -15.34
CA GLU A 91 2.17 -10.70 -14.84
C GLU A 91 1.65 -9.28 -14.54
N GLN A 92 2.52 -8.36 -14.12
CA GLN A 92 2.14 -6.98 -13.81
C GLN A 92 1.77 -6.18 -15.06
N PHE A 93 2.31 -6.51 -16.24
CA PHE A 93 1.91 -5.85 -17.49
C PHE A 93 0.44 -6.07 -17.80
N ASP A 94 -0.05 -7.29 -17.56
CA ASP A 94 -1.44 -7.65 -17.82
C ASP A 94 -2.35 -7.14 -16.70
N GLU A 95 -1.98 -7.39 -15.44
CA GLU A 95 -2.87 -7.22 -14.28
C GLU A 95 -2.82 -5.83 -13.63
N GLU A 96 -1.70 -5.11 -13.72
CA GLU A 96 -1.47 -3.87 -12.95
C GLU A 96 -1.24 -2.63 -13.82
N LEU A 97 -0.43 -2.72 -14.88
CA LEU A 97 0.13 -1.54 -15.56
C LEU A 97 -0.74 -0.99 -16.70
N TYR A 98 -1.16 0.27 -16.60
CA TYR A 98 -1.80 0.98 -17.71
C TYR A 98 -0.79 1.34 -18.81
N LYS A 99 -1.19 1.12 -20.07
CA LYS A 99 -0.38 1.46 -21.25
C LYS A 99 -0.71 2.86 -21.75
N VAL A 100 0.31 3.62 -22.10
CA VAL A 100 0.23 4.94 -22.73
C VAL A 100 0.86 4.83 -24.12
N THR A 101 0.03 5.02 -25.16
CA THR A 101 0.45 4.93 -26.56
C THR A 101 0.43 6.32 -27.17
N GLU A 102 1.56 6.76 -27.74
CA GLU A 102 1.65 8.05 -28.44
C GLU A 102 1.15 7.96 -29.88
N LYS A 103 1.47 6.86 -30.56
CA LYS A 103 1.05 6.59 -31.94
C LYS A 103 0.53 5.16 -32.05
N GLU A 104 -0.64 5.01 -32.66
CA GLU A 104 -1.15 3.69 -33.00
C GLU A 104 -0.17 2.95 -33.92
N ASN A 105 0.00 1.65 -33.67
CA ASN A 105 0.90 0.77 -34.42
C ASN A 105 2.41 1.08 -34.30
N ASP A 106 2.84 1.82 -33.27
CA ASP A 106 4.26 1.97 -32.92
C ASP A 106 4.54 1.47 -31.49
N PRO A 107 4.67 0.14 -31.29
CA PRO A 107 4.93 -0.45 -29.98
C PRO A 107 6.28 -0.04 -29.36
N ALA A 108 7.20 0.53 -30.15
CA ALA A 108 8.47 1.04 -29.63
C ALA A 108 8.29 2.38 -28.89
N SER A 109 7.20 3.11 -29.19
CA SER A 109 6.84 4.35 -28.49
C SER A 109 6.01 4.12 -27.22
N ASP A 110 5.52 2.89 -27.00
CA ASP A 110 4.65 2.54 -25.87
C ASP A 110 5.35 2.79 -24.54
N LYS A 111 4.62 3.45 -23.65
CA LYS A 111 5.00 3.72 -22.27
C LYS A 111 4.00 3.07 -21.33
N TYR A 112 4.37 2.94 -20.07
CA TYR A 112 3.49 2.39 -19.03
C TYR A 112 3.46 3.33 -17.85
N LEU A 113 2.26 3.61 -17.34
CA LEU A 113 2.09 4.33 -16.08
C LEU A 113 2.65 3.47 -14.94
N ILE A 114 3.29 4.12 -13.98
CA ILE A 114 3.92 3.44 -12.85
C ILE A 114 2.87 2.95 -11.84
N ALA A 115 3.06 1.74 -11.30
CA ALA A 115 2.26 1.19 -10.19
C ALA A 115 2.83 1.55 -8.81
N THR A 116 4.06 2.09 -8.80
CA THR A 116 4.83 2.50 -7.62
C THR A 116 6.02 3.35 -8.05
N SER A 117 6.45 4.33 -7.24
CA SER A 117 7.70 5.08 -7.46
C SER A 117 8.95 4.19 -7.40
N GLU A 118 8.86 3.00 -6.82
CA GLU A 118 9.92 1.98 -6.83
C GLU A 118 10.41 1.68 -8.25
N GLN A 119 9.49 1.55 -9.22
CA GLN A 119 9.82 1.20 -10.60
C GLN A 119 10.80 2.20 -11.23
N PRO A 120 10.46 3.50 -11.34
CA PRO A 120 11.39 4.47 -11.90
C PRO A 120 12.61 4.74 -11.00
N ILE A 121 12.47 4.70 -9.67
CA ILE A 121 13.60 4.94 -8.75
C ILE A 121 14.65 3.83 -8.86
N SER A 122 14.22 2.58 -8.99
CA SER A 122 15.13 1.45 -9.17
C SER A 122 16.01 1.61 -10.42
N ALA A 123 15.46 2.20 -11.49
CA ALA A 123 16.16 2.43 -12.75
C ALA A 123 17.01 3.71 -12.79
N LEU A 124 16.99 4.57 -11.76
CA LEU A 124 17.71 5.86 -11.80
C LEU A 124 19.22 5.69 -12.00
N HIS A 125 19.80 4.61 -11.47
CA HIS A 125 21.23 4.32 -11.54
C HIS A 125 21.56 3.23 -12.57
N GLU A 126 20.68 3.00 -13.55
CA GLU A 126 20.88 1.96 -14.55
C GLU A 126 22.26 2.07 -15.23
N GLY A 127 23.00 0.97 -15.23
CA GLY A 127 24.32 0.86 -15.85
C GLY A 127 25.46 1.52 -15.07
N GLU A 128 25.19 2.17 -13.94
CA GLU A 128 26.20 2.84 -13.12
C GLU A 128 27.09 1.87 -12.35
N TRP A 129 28.22 2.41 -11.87
CA TRP A 129 29.15 1.72 -10.99
C TRP A 129 29.35 2.52 -9.72
N LEU A 130 28.64 2.14 -8.65
CA LEU A 130 28.66 2.82 -7.37
C LEU A 130 29.82 2.32 -6.49
N ASN A 131 30.35 3.20 -5.65
CA ASN A 131 31.46 2.92 -4.74
C ASN A 131 31.05 3.13 -3.28
N ASP A 132 31.95 2.79 -2.37
CA ASP A 132 31.72 2.90 -0.92
C ASP A 132 31.25 4.28 -0.44
N LYS A 133 31.75 5.35 -1.08
CA LYS A 133 31.42 6.74 -0.73
C LYS A 133 30.03 7.18 -1.19
N ASP A 134 29.44 6.47 -2.14
CA ASP A 134 28.16 6.81 -2.74
C ASP A 134 27.00 6.17 -1.95
N LEU A 135 27.28 5.10 -1.17
CA LEU A 135 26.28 4.28 -0.49
C LEU A 135 26.28 4.50 1.04
N PRO A 136 25.11 4.41 1.71
CA PRO A 136 23.79 4.12 1.14
C PRO A 136 23.14 5.34 0.49
N ILE A 137 22.44 5.14 -0.62
CA ILE A 137 21.57 6.14 -1.24
C ILE A 137 20.15 5.87 -0.77
N LYS A 138 19.53 6.86 -0.12
CA LYS A 138 18.18 6.75 0.45
C LYS A 138 17.26 7.74 -0.25
N TYR A 139 16.22 7.26 -0.94
CA TYR A 139 15.23 8.08 -1.63
C TYR A 139 13.87 8.05 -0.93
N ALA A 140 13.29 9.22 -0.71
CA ALA A 140 11.89 9.40 -0.34
C ALA A 140 11.09 9.65 -1.63
N GLY A 141 10.64 8.57 -2.25
CA GLY A 141 9.88 8.60 -3.49
C GLY A 141 8.46 9.11 -3.27
N TYR A 142 8.03 10.12 -4.03
CA TYR A 142 6.65 10.58 -4.06
C TYR A 142 6.09 10.48 -5.47
N SER A 143 4.99 9.74 -5.63
CA SER A 143 4.28 9.68 -6.90
C SER A 143 2.81 9.34 -6.74
N THR A 144 2.01 9.76 -7.72
CA THR A 144 0.75 9.08 -8.03
C THR A 144 1.07 7.70 -8.62
N CYS A 145 0.36 6.69 -8.13
CA CYS A 145 0.47 5.29 -8.53
C CYS A 145 -0.81 4.88 -9.28
N PHE A 146 -0.64 4.14 -10.38
CA PHE A 146 -1.73 3.70 -11.24
C PHE A 146 -1.79 2.17 -11.30
N ARG A 147 -2.92 1.57 -10.92
CA ARG A 147 -3.13 0.11 -10.93
C ARG A 147 -4.46 -0.29 -11.53
N LYS A 148 -4.46 -1.19 -12.51
CA LYS A 148 -5.68 -1.71 -13.16
C LYS A 148 -6.57 -2.51 -12.22
N GLU A 149 -6.00 -3.15 -11.19
CA GLU A 149 -6.76 -3.96 -10.23
C GLU A 149 -7.60 -5.08 -10.88
N ALA A 150 -7.09 -5.69 -11.98
CA ALA A 150 -7.85 -6.65 -12.79
C ALA A 150 -8.25 -7.94 -12.04
N GLY A 151 -7.46 -8.36 -11.04
CA GLY A 151 -7.72 -9.57 -10.25
C GLY A 151 -8.65 -9.38 -9.03
N SER A 152 -9.12 -8.16 -8.73
CA SER A 152 -9.79 -7.84 -7.47
C SER A 152 -11.27 -7.44 -7.62
N HIS A 153 -11.96 -7.98 -8.64
CA HIS A 153 -13.38 -7.70 -8.90
C HIS A 153 -14.25 -7.80 -7.63
N GLY A 154 -14.89 -6.69 -7.27
CA GLY A 154 -15.80 -6.58 -6.12
C GLY A 154 -15.16 -6.52 -4.74
N LYS A 155 -13.85 -6.78 -4.59
CA LYS A 155 -13.15 -6.69 -3.29
C LYS A 155 -12.84 -5.24 -2.94
N ASP A 156 -13.10 -4.87 -1.69
CA ASP A 156 -12.85 -3.55 -1.10
C ASP A 156 -13.29 -2.40 -2.04
N ALA A 157 -14.49 -2.51 -2.62
CA ALA A 157 -14.97 -1.61 -3.67
C ALA A 157 -15.56 -0.29 -3.14
N TRP A 158 -15.74 -0.16 -1.83
CA TRP A 158 -16.30 1.06 -1.22
C TRP A 158 -15.21 2.03 -0.78
N GLY A 159 -15.48 3.32 -0.94
CA GLY A 159 -14.54 4.39 -0.59
C GLY A 159 -13.30 4.41 -1.48
N ILE A 160 -12.16 4.72 -0.87
CA ILE A 160 -10.88 4.93 -1.55
C ILE A 160 -9.79 3.91 -1.13
N PHE A 161 -10.16 2.83 -0.43
CA PHE A 161 -9.19 1.85 0.07
C PHE A 161 -8.48 1.07 -1.07
N ARG A 162 -9.22 0.75 -2.14
CA ARG A 162 -8.69 0.09 -3.34
C ARG A 162 -9.21 0.80 -4.58
N VAL A 163 -8.32 1.58 -5.21
CA VAL A 163 -8.64 2.47 -6.33
C VAL A 163 -7.58 2.37 -7.43
N HIS A 164 -7.89 2.87 -8.62
CA HIS A 164 -6.97 2.83 -9.76
C HIS A 164 -5.86 3.88 -9.69
N GLN A 165 -6.09 4.97 -8.95
CA GLN A 165 -5.18 6.09 -8.78
C GLN A 165 -5.07 6.43 -7.31
N PHE A 166 -3.86 6.48 -6.78
CA PHE A 166 -3.60 6.84 -5.38
C PHE A 166 -2.20 7.45 -5.22
N GLU A 167 -1.96 8.26 -4.19
CA GLU A 167 -0.63 8.76 -3.88
C GLU A 167 0.14 7.83 -2.92
N LYS A 168 1.46 7.81 -3.08
CA LYS A 168 2.33 7.01 -2.22
C LYS A 168 3.65 7.71 -1.94
N ILE A 169 4.10 7.54 -0.69
CA ILE A 169 5.42 7.91 -0.21
C ILE A 169 6.18 6.61 0.05
N GLU A 170 7.32 6.47 -0.62
CA GLU A 170 8.12 5.26 -0.70
C GLU A 170 9.52 5.49 -0.14
N GLN A 171 10.00 4.57 0.67
CA GLN A 171 11.40 4.42 1.01
C GLN A 171 12.06 3.54 -0.05
N PHE A 172 13.13 4.01 -0.67
CA PHE A 172 13.95 3.19 -1.55
C PHE A 172 15.43 3.35 -1.16
N VAL A 173 16.14 2.24 -1.00
CA VAL A 173 17.53 2.24 -0.55
C VAL A 173 18.40 1.40 -1.48
N PHE A 174 19.44 2.03 -2.03
CA PHE A 174 20.60 1.32 -2.57
C PHE A 174 21.68 1.24 -1.49
N CYS A 175 22.21 0.05 -1.25
CA CYS A 175 23.23 -0.16 -0.23
C CYS A 175 24.26 -1.22 -0.63
N LYS A 176 25.29 -1.34 0.20
CA LYS A 176 26.28 -2.41 0.09
C LYS A 176 25.63 -3.77 0.39
N PRO A 177 26.03 -4.85 -0.28
CA PRO A 177 25.46 -6.18 -0.04
C PRO A 177 25.42 -6.59 1.44
N GLU A 178 26.52 -6.36 2.16
CA GLU A 178 26.71 -6.71 3.56
C GLU A 178 25.78 -5.95 4.53
N ASN A 179 25.26 -4.78 4.13
CA ASN A 179 24.44 -3.92 4.99
C ASN A 179 22.94 -4.05 4.72
N SER A 180 22.52 -4.78 3.68
CA SER A 180 21.13 -4.81 3.23
C SER A 180 20.14 -5.28 4.29
N TRP A 181 20.50 -6.29 5.10
CA TRP A 181 19.61 -6.78 6.17
C TRP A 181 19.47 -5.78 7.32
N GLN A 182 20.51 -5.00 7.62
CA GLN A 182 20.41 -3.91 8.58
C GLN A 182 19.43 -2.84 8.05
N HIS A 183 19.57 -2.43 6.79
CA HIS A 183 18.64 -1.45 6.20
C HIS A 183 17.21 -1.97 6.10
N PHE A 184 17.01 -3.27 5.89
CA PHE A 184 15.69 -3.88 5.90
C PHE A 184 14.99 -3.68 7.26
N ASP A 185 15.70 -3.93 8.36
CA ASP A 185 15.18 -3.70 9.71
C ASP A 185 14.98 -2.19 9.99
N GLU A 186 15.91 -1.33 9.58
CA GLU A 186 15.77 0.13 9.69
C GLU A 186 14.55 0.69 8.93
N MET A 187 14.25 0.17 7.73
CA MET A 187 13.14 0.64 6.89
C MET A 187 11.79 0.27 7.47
N ILE A 188 11.63 -0.98 7.96
CA ILE A 188 10.38 -1.38 8.61
C ILE A 188 10.19 -0.63 9.93
N ASP A 189 11.25 -0.41 10.70
CA ASP A 189 11.19 0.34 11.96
C ASP A 189 10.83 1.82 11.70
N THR A 190 11.31 2.39 10.59
CA THR A 190 10.93 3.73 10.11
C THR A 190 9.43 3.80 9.79
N SER A 191 8.88 2.79 9.09
CA SER A 191 7.44 2.70 8.84
C SER A 191 6.64 2.52 10.13
N GLU A 192 7.10 1.67 11.06
CA GLU A 192 6.48 1.52 12.39
C GLU A 192 6.42 2.84 13.16
N GLU A 193 7.52 3.59 13.22
CA GLU A 193 7.57 4.90 13.87
C GLU A 193 6.58 5.90 13.26
N PHE A 194 6.42 5.89 11.93
CA PHE A 194 5.43 6.74 11.25
C PHE A 194 3.99 6.45 11.73
N TYR A 195 3.59 5.18 11.78
CA TYR A 195 2.24 4.80 12.26
C TYR A 195 2.07 4.94 13.77
N LYS A 196 3.15 4.81 14.56
CA LYS A 196 3.13 5.15 15.99
C LYS A 196 2.82 6.63 16.21
N ASN A 197 3.48 7.51 15.46
CA ASN A 197 3.25 8.96 15.53
C ASN A 197 1.83 9.34 15.07
N LEU A 198 1.25 8.58 14.15
CA LEU A 198 -0.16 8.69 13.76
C LEU A 198 -1.13 8.04 14.76
N GLY A 199 -0.66 7.40 15.82
CA GLY A 199 -1.52 6.74 16.81
C GLY A 199 -2.34 5.58 16.26
N ILE A 200 -1.89 4.90 15.20
CA ILE A 200 -2.64 3.83 14.54
C ILE A 200 -2.19 2.46 15.07
N PRO A 201 -3.08 1.63 15.63
CA PRO A 201 -2.73 0.26 16.02
C PRO A 201 -2.38 -0.60 14.81
N TYR A 202 -1.38 -1.46 14.93
CA TYR A 202 -0.94 -2.31 13.84
C TYR A 202 -0.26 -3.61 14.31
N ARG A 203 -0.02 -4.51 13.35
CA ARG A 203 0.86 -5.66 13.48
C ARG A 203 1.85 -5.73 12.32
N VAL A 204 3.03 -6.28 12.59
CA VAL A 204 4.03 -6.61 11.57
C VAL A 204 4.03 -8.11 11.34
N VAL A 205 3.94 -8.52 10.09
CA VAL A 205 3.89 -9.94 9.69
C VAL A 205 5.03 -10.27 8.73
N ALA A 206 5.63 -11.45 8.92
CA ALA A 206 6.53 -12.04 7.92
C ALA A 206 5.69 -12.76 6.89
N ILE A 207 5.94 -12.47 5.62
CA ILE A 207 5.21 -13.09 4.51
C ILE A 207 5.79 -14.48 4.22
N VAL A 208 4.91 -15.46 4.04
CA VAL A 208 5.27 -16.84 3.73
C VAL A 208 5.89 -16.92 2.33
N SER A 209 6.82 -17.87 2.13
CA SER A 209 7.60 -17.97 0.90
C SER A 209 6.76 -18.06 -0.38
N GLY A 210 5.64 -18.79 -0.35
CA GLY A 210 4.75 -18.93 -1.50
C GLY A 210 3.95 -17.67 -1.88
N ALA A 211 4.01 -16.62 -1.05
CA ALA A 211 3.35 -15.33 -1.30
C ALA A 211 4.37 -14.20 -1.56
N LEU A 212 5.66 -14.52 -1.64
CA LEU A 212 6.68 -13.57 -2.06
C LEU A 212 6.65 -13.41 -3.58
N ASN A 213 6.80 -12.17 -4.05
CA ASN A 213 7.06 -11.89 -5.45
C ASN A 213 8.52 -12.26 -5.79
N ASN A 214 8.81 -12.60 -7.05
CA ASN A 214 10.12 -13.09 -7.49
C ASN A 214 11.33 -12.23 -7.05
N ALA A 215 11.15 -10.92 -6.91
CA ALA A 215 12.24 -10.02 -6.52
C ALA A 215 12.55 -10.03 -5.02
N ALA A 216 11.60 -10.36 -4.15
CA ALA A 216 11.77 -10.22 -2.70
C ALA A 216 12.43 -11.47 -2.09
N SER A 217 13.60 -11.30 -1.46
CA SER A 217 14.24 -12.35 -0.65
C SER A 217 13.51 -12.53 0.69
N LYS A 218 13.01 -11.42 1.25
CA LYS A 218 12.17 -11.39 2.46
C LYS A 218 11.26 -10.17 2.41
N LYS A 219 10.03 -10.32 2.89
CA LYS A 219 9.05 -9.25 2.97
C LYS A 219 8.37 -9.20 4.34
N PHE A 220 8.24 -7.99 4.87
CA PHE A 220 7.41 -7.67 6.02
C PHE A 220 6.26 -6.78 5.59
N ASP A 221 5.05 -7.09 6.04
CA ASP A 221 3.91 -6.20 5.90
C ASP A 221 3.54 -5.62 7.27
N LEU A 222 3.26 -4.31 7.31
CA LEU A 222 2.58 -3.67 8.44
C LEU A 222 1.10 -3.58 8.08
N GLU A 223 0.30 -4.30 8.86
CA GLU A 223 -1.15 -4.34 8.72
C GLU A 223 -1.75 -3.53 9.86
N ALA A 224 -2.47 -2.45 9.54
CA ALA A 224 -3.10 -1.57 10.52
C ALA A 224 -4.51 -2.06 10.88
N TRP A 225 -4.96 -1.74 12.09
CA TRP A 225 -6.27 -2.11 12.59
C TRP A 225 -7.37 -1.20 12.02
N PHE A 226 -8.41 -1.82 11.45
CA PHE A 226 -9.61 -1.15 10.98
C PHE A 226 -10.79 -1.51 11.90
N PRO A 227 -11.22 -0.60 12.80
CA PRO A 227 -12.19 -0.93 13.83
C PRO A 227 -13.60 -1.20 13.30
N PHE A 228 -14.01 -0.66 12.14
CA PHE A 228 -15.33 -0.96 11.58
C PHE A 228 -15.42 -2.42 11.10
N GLN A 229 -14.44 -2.85 10.29
CA GLN A 229 -14.39 -4.21 9.79
C GLN A 229 -14.03 -5.20 10.92
N GLY A 230 -13.21 -4.77 11.88
CA GLY A 230 -12.66 -5.62 12.93
C GLY A 230 -11.54 -6.52 12.41
N GLU A 231 -10.70 -6.00 11.52
CA GLU A 231 -9.62 -6.74 10.90
C GLU A 231 -8.36 -5.88 10.68
N TYR A 232 -7.22 -6.56 10.54
CA TYR A 232 -5.97 -5.92 10.13
C TYR A 232 -5.91 -5.86 8.60
N LYS A 233 -5.51 -4.70 8.07
CA LYS A 233 -5.37 -4.45 6.63
C LYS A 233 -3.98 -3.91 6.30
N GLU A 234 -3.39 -4.43 5.24
CA GLU A 234 -2.06 -4.01 4.75
C GLU A 234 -2.03 -2.52 4.37
N LEU A 235 -1.12 -1.78 5.02
CA LEU A 235 -0.78 -0.39 4.67
C LEU A 235 0.65 -0.23 4.16
N VAL A 236 1.54 -1.16 4.54
CA VAL A 236 2.96 -1.13 4.16
C VAL A 236 3.39 -2.52 3.77
N SER A 237 4.19 -2.59 2.71
CA SER A 237 5.10 -3.70 2.44
C SER A 237 6.54 -3.18 2.45
N CYS A 238 7.45 -3.92 3.07
CA CYS A 238 8.89 -3.68 3.12
C CYS A 238 9.61 -4.93 2.61
N SER A 239 10.43 -4.79 1.57
CA SER A 239 11.10 -5.89 0.90
C SER A 239 12.61 -5.64 0.79
N ASN A 240 13.40 -6.68 1.09
CA ASN A 240 14.79 -6.74 0.67
C ASN A 240 14.88 -7.54 -0.62
N CYS A 241 15.25 -6.88 -1.72
CA CYS A 241 15.36 -7.51 -3.03
C CYS A 241 16.79 -7.96 -3.34
N THR A 242 17.73 -7.74 -2.41
CA THR A 242 19.15 -8.01 -2.59
C THR A 242 19.64 -7.46 -3.94
N ASP A 243 20.31 -8.26 -4.76
CA ASP A 243 20.79 -7.84 -6.06
C ASP A 243 19.86 -8.21 -7.24
N TYR A 244 18.62 -8.64 -6.98
CA TYR A 244 17.71 -9.12 -8.02
C TYR A 244 17.46 -8.05 -9.10
N GLN A 245 17.02 -6.87 -8.68
CA GLN A 245 16.72 -5.75 -9.58
C GLN A 245 18.01 -5.11 -10.14
N THR A 246 19.04 -4.99 -9.30
CA THR A 246 20.29 -4.30 -9.66
C THR A 246 21.13 -5.09 -10.66
N ARG A 247 20.99 -6.42 -10.71
CA ARG A 247 21.60 -7.25 -11.76
C ARG A 247 21.03 -6.93 -13.13
N GLU A 248 19.70 -6.94 -13.26
CA GLU A 248 19.02 -6.65 -14.53
C GLU A 248 19.29 -5.22 -15.01
N LEU A 249 19.34 -4.27 -14.07
CA LEU A 249 19.64 -2.86 -14.33
C LEU A 249 21.14 -2.55 -14.40
N GLU A 250 21.99 -3.56 -14.25
CA GLU A 250 23.45 -3.45 -14.28
C GLU A 250 24.05 -2.36 -13.34
N ILE A 251 23.47 -2.22 -12.14
CA ILE A 251 23.88 -1.28 -11.07
C ILE A 251 24.93 -1.96 -10.19
N ARG A 252 26.20 -1.72 -10.53
CA ARG A 252 27.34 -2.47 -10.00
C ARG A 252 27.92 -1.80 -8.75
N PHE A 253 28.62 -2.58 -7.94
CA PHE A 253 29.33 -2.12 -6.74
C PHE A 253 30.82 -2.45 -6.82
N GLY A 254 31.68 -1.52 -6.39
CA GLY A 254 33.12 -1.73 -6.22
C GLY A 254 33.98 -1.02 -7.26
N GLN A 255 35.12 -1.58 -7.66
CA GLN A 255 35.94 -1.02 -8.75
C GLN A 255 35.79 -1.81 -10.05
N LYS A 256 35.72 -1.09 -11.18
CA LYS A 256 35.76 -1.69 -12.52
C LYS A 256 37.15 -2.26 -12.82
N LYS A 257 37.40 -3.52 -12.45
CA LYS A 257 38.63 -4.22 -12.84
C LYS A 257 38.52 -4.69 -14.28
N GLN A 258 39.13 -3.96 -15.21
CA GLN A 258 39.06 -4.22 -16.65
C GLN A 258 39.88 -5.43 -17.13
N THR A 259 40.77 -5.99 -16.30
CA THR A 259 41.87 -6.84 -16.78
C THR A 259 41.85 -8.29 -16.28
N ASP A 260 40.82 -8.71 -15.55
CA ASP A 260 40.75 -10.07 -15.03
C ASP A 260 39.51 -10.80 -15.56
N ALA A 261 39.73 -11.79 -16.43
CA ALA A 261 38.68 -12.63 -16.99
C ALA A 261 37.94 -13.46 -15.93
N SER A 262 38.47 -13.54 -14.70
CA SER A 262 37.83 -14.18 -13.55
C SER A 262 37.00 -13.21 -12.68
N PHE A 263 36.94 -11.92 -12.99
CA PHE A 263 36.23 -10.93 -12.17
C PHE A 263 34.72 -11.14 -12.21
N GLN A 264 34.17 -11.62 -11.10
CA GLN A 264 32.72 -11.67 -10.90
C GLN A 264 32.21 -10.28 -10.49
N LYS A 265 31.33 -9.71 -11.31
CA LYS A 265 30.65 -8.44 -10.98
C LYS A 265 29.91 -8.57 -9.66
N THR A 266 30.14 -7.62 -8.77
CA THR A 266 29.33 -7.41 -7.58
C THR A 266 28.31 -6.30 -7.87
N TYR A 267 27.10 -6.45 -7.36
CA TYR A 267 25.99 -5.53 -7.58
C TYR A 267 25.56 -4.91 -6.26
N CYS A 268 25.02 -3.70 -6.30
CA CYS A 268 24.41 -3.10 -5.11
C CYS A 268 23.21 -3.93 -4.66
N HIS A 269 22.83 -3.84 -3.39
CA HIS A 269 21.52 -4.33 -2.96
C HIS A 269 20.49 -3.20 -3.03
N ALA A 270 19.27 -3.53 -3.45
CA ALA A 270 18.13 -2.63 -3.50
C ALA A 270 17.02 -3.11 -2.53
N LEU A 271 16.43 -2.15 -1.83
CA LEU A 271 15.32 -2.35 -0.92
C LEU A 271 14.24 -1.31 -1.17
N ASN A 272 13.00 -1.71 -0.97
CA ASN A 272 11.84 -0.83 -1.06
C ASN A 272 10.92 -1.03 0.15
N SER A 273 10.29 0.05 0.59
CA SER A 273 9.25 -0.01 1.61
C SER A 273 8.27 1.13 1.44
N THR A 274 6.98 0.81 1.47
CA THR A 274 5.96 1.86 1.59
C THR A 274 6.07 2.54 2.95
N LEU A 275 6.12 3.88 2.95
CA LEU A 275 5.89 4.64 4.17
C LEU A 275 4.39 4.87 4.35
N CYS A 276 3.75 5.43 3.32
CA CYS A 276 2.36 5.84 3.36
C CYS A 276 1.73 5.72 1.97
N ALA A 277 0.82 4.76 1.78
CA ALA A 277 -0.15 4.77 0.68
C ALA A 277 -1.36 5.58 1.15
N THR A 278 -1.46 6.83 0.68
CA THR A 278 -2.17 7.89 1.42
C THR A 278 -3.67 7.66 1.51
N GLU A 279 -4.30 7.08 0.50
CA GLU A 279 -5.72 6.81 0.46
C GLU A 279 -6.11 5.69 1.42
N ARG A 280 -5.30 4.62 1.50
CA ARG A 280 -5.48 3.55 2.48
C ARG A 280 -5.18 4.02 3.90
N ALA A 281 -4.11 4.78 4.09
CA ALA A 281 -3.78 5.37 5.39
C ALA A 281 -4.87 6.32 5.85
N LEU A 282 -5.43 7.13 4.94
CA LEU A 282 -6.57 8.01 5.22
C LEU A 282 -7.79 7.20 5.67
N CYS A 283 -8.11 6.09 5.00
CA CYS A 283 -9.20 5.20 5.45
C CYS A 283 -8.98 4.72 6.89
N CYS A 284 -7.75 4.36 7.25
CA CYS A 284 -7.41 3.92 8.59
C CYS A 284 -7.52 5.06 9.63
N VAL A 285 -7.04 6.26 9.29
CA VAL A 285 -7.18 7.46 10.13
C VAL A 285 -8.65 7.77 10.39
N LEU A 286 -9.48 7.78 9.35
CA LEU A 286 -10.90 8.08 9.45
C LEU A 286 -11.62 7.13 10.41
N GLU A 287 -11.32 5.84 10.34
CA GLU A 287 -11.98 4.88 11.23
C GLU A 287 -11.50 4.95 12.68
N ASN A 288 -10.20 5.18 12.91
CA ASN A 288 -9.62 5.21 14.25
C ASN A 288 -9.87 6.55 14.98
N TYR A 289 -10.08 7.65 14.25
CA TYR A 289 -10.21 8.99 14.81
C TYR A 289 -11.65 9.55 14.80
N GLN A 290 -12.63 8.78 14.34
CA GLN A 290 -14.03 9.21 14.36
C GLN A 290 -14.62 9.28 15.77
N THR A 291 -15.62 10.15 15.89
CA THR A 291 -16.50 10.37 17.04
C THR A 291 -17.95 10.40 16.52
N GLU A 292 -18.93 10.59 17.40
CA GLU A 292 -20.33 10.74 16.98
C GLU A 292 -20.55 11.98 16.09
N GLU A 293 -19.78 13.05 16.34
CA GLU A 293 -19.97 14.37 15.74
C GLU A 293 -19.03 14.68 14.57
N GLY A 294 -17.96 13.90 14.39
CA GLY A 294 -16.93 14.19 13.39
C GLY A 294 -15.65 13.39 13.60
N ILE A 295 -14.51 13.89 13.14
CA ILE A 295 -13.20 13.26 13.35
C ILE A 295 -12.26 14.18 14.13
N LYS A 296 -11.49 13.59 15.06
CA LYS A 296 -10.34 14.26 15.65
C LYS A 296 -9.18 14.23 14.66
N VAL A 297 -8.51 15.35 14.43
CA VAL A 297 -7.36 15.37 13.52
C VAL A 297 -6.12 14.89 14.29
N PRO A 298 -5.39 13.87 13.77
CA PRO A 298 -4.12 13.44 14.37
C PRO A 298 -3.18 14.63 14.52
N GLU A 299 -2.55 14.77 15.69
CA GLU A 299 -1.77 15.95 16.05
C GLU A 299 -0.70 16.29 15.02
N VAL A 300 0.03 15.27 14.55
CA VAL A 300 1.10 15.41 13.55
C VAL A 300 0.62 15.92 12.19
N LEU A 301 -0.67 15.76 11.86
CA LEU A 301 -1.26 16.20 10.59
C LEU A 301 -1.78 17.64 10.63
N ARG A 302 -2.09 18.18 11.81
CA ARG A 302 -2.80 19.47 11.95
C ARG A 302 -2.08 20.61 11.24
N LYS A 303 -0.75 20.69 11.35
CA LYS A 303 0.05 21.77 10.77
C LYS A 303 -0.04 21.86 9.24
N TYR A 304 -0.45 20.79 8.55
CA TYR A 304 -0.57 20.75 7.10
C TYR A 304 -1.99 21.00 6.59
N ILE A 305 -2.96 21.18 7.49
CA ILE A 305 -4.37 21.42 7.15
C ILE A 305 -4.69 22.90 7.36
N PRO A 306 -5.39 23.58 6.43
CA PRO A 306 -5.78 24.97 6.61
C PRO A 306 -6.57 25.20 7.90
N GLY A 307 -6.14 26.19 8.69
CA GLY A 307 -6.71 26.50 10.00
C GLY A 307 -6.21 25.61 11.14
N GLN A 308 -5.34 24.63 10.86
CA GLN A 308 -4.80 23.67 11.82
C GLN A 308 -5.85 23.07 12.77
N PRO A 309 -6.99 22.59 12.24
CA PRO A 309 -8.11 22.17 13.06
C PRO A 309 -7.73 20.96 13.92
N GLU A 310 -8.16 20.97 15.18
CA GLU A 310 -8.07 19.79 16.04
C GLU A 310 -9.22 18.80 15.80
N PHE A 311 -10.33 19.30 15.23
CA PHE A 311 -11.55 18.56 15.00
C PHE A 311 -12.22 18.99 13.70
N LEU A 312 -12.79 18.03 12.98
CA LEU A 312 -13.55 18.24 11.75
C LEU A 312 -14.97 17.69 11.95
N PRO A 313 -15.99 18.56 12.07
CA PRO A 313 -17.37 18.12 12.29
C PRO A 313 -17.95 17.49 11.01
N PHE A 314 -18.89 16.57 11.20
CA PHE A 314 -19.72 16.08 10.10
C PHE A 314 -20.64 17.18 9.58
N THR A 315 -20.72 17.27 8.26
CA THR A 315 -21.50 18.28 7.52
C THR A 315 -22.65 17.65 6.72
N LYS A 316 -22.65 16.33 6.55
CA LYS A 316 -23.68 15.57 5.83
C LYS A 316 -24.26 14.44 6.68
N GLU A 317 -25.54 14.19 6.44
CA GLU A 317 -26.25 13.01 6.93
C GLU A 317 -26.05 11.82 6.00
N LEU A 318 -26.04 10.61 6.56
CA LEU A 318 -25.95 9.38 5.78
C LEU A 318 -27.31 9.03 5.14
N PRO A 319 -27.32 8.38 3.96
CA PRO A 319 -28.53 7.78 3.42
C PRO A 319 -29.12 6.72 4.37
N LYS A 320 -30.44 6.53 4.34
CA LYS A 320 -31.16 5.56 5.21
C LYS A 320 -30.68 4.11 5.06
N ASP A 321 -30.12 3.75 3.90
CA ASP A 321 -29.64 2.41 3.58
C ASP A 321 -28.10 2.26 3.69
N SER A 322 -27.49 3.02 4.61
CA SER A 322 -26.03 3.04 4.79
C SER A 322 -25.44 1.68 5.16
N THR A 323 -24.15 1.51 4.92
CA THR A 323 -23.41 0.27 5.19
C THR A 323 -23.40 -0.06 6.67
N SER A 324 -23.11 0.91 7.55
CA SER A 324 -23.13 0.71 9.00
C SER A 324 -24.54 0.41 9.53
N LEU A 325 -25.58 1.08 9.02
CA LEU A 325 -26.97 0.78 9.39
C LEU A 325 -27.39 -0.65 9.01
N LYS A 326 -26.99 -1.13 7.82
CA LYS A 326 -27.22 -2.52 7.40
C LYS A 326 -26.44 -3.53 8.25
N ALA A 327 -25.23 -3.18 8.69
CA ALA A 327 -24.44 -4.02 9.59
C ALA A 327 -25.11 -4.16 10.96
N LYS A 328 -25.66 -3.07 11.52
CA LYS A 328 -26.45 -3.06 12.77
C LYS A 328 -27.71 -3.94 12.66
N GLY A 329 -28.50 -3.75 11.60
CA GLY A 329 -29.72 -4.53 11.40
C GLY A 329 -29.49 -6.03 11.25
N LYS A 330 -28.33 -6.46 10.73
CA LYS A 330 -27.92 -7.88 10.70
C LYS A 330 -27.48 -8.41 12.06
N ALA A 331 -26.94 -7.57 12.94
CA ALA A 331 -26.56 -7.96 14.30
C ALA A 331 -27.80 -8.14 15.21
N GLU A 332 -28.89 -7.43 14.95
CA GLU A 332 -30.15 -7.48 15.72
C GLU A 332 -31.13 -8.59 15.29
N MET A 333 -30.92 -9.23 14.13
CA MET A 333 -31.72 -10.40 13.75
C MET A 333 -31.37 -11.61 14.64
N PRO A 334 -32.35 -12.32 15.24
CA PRO A 334 -32.07 -13.54 15.96
C PRO A 334 -31.41 -14.52 14.99
N LYS A 335 -30.32 -15.18 15.41
CA LYS A 335 -29.72 -16.30 14.67
C LYS A 335 -30.69 -17.50 14.66
N GLY A 336 -31.73 -17.41 13.83
CA GLY A 336 -32.66 -18.48 13.51
C GLY A 336 -32.00 -19.43 12.51
N GLY A 337 -31.11 -20.28 13.02
CA GLY A 337 -30.45 -21.32 12.24
C GLY A 337 -29.58 -22.14 13.19
N GLY A 338 -30.03 -23.36 13.50
CA GLY A 338 -29.37 -24.26 14.44
C GLY A 338 -27.88 -24.40 14.11
N ALA A 339 -27.03 -24.23 15.12
CA ALA A 339 -25.60 -24.46 15.00
C ALA A 339 -25.34 -25.89 14.49
N PRO A 340 -24.46 -26.10 13.50
CA PRO A 340 -23.97 -27.43 13.18
C PRO A 340 -23.29 -28.00 14.44
N LYS A 341 -23.73 -29.18 14.89
CA LYS A 341 -23.07 -29.88 16.00
C LYS A 341 -21.65 -30.23 15.58
N VAL A 342 -20.67 -29.70 16.32
CA VAL A 342 -19.27 -30.15 16.25
C VAL A 342 -19.21 -31.59 16.77
N PRO A 343 -18.64 -32.56 16.03
CA PRO A 343 -18.45 -33.92 16.54
C PRO A 343 -17.48 -33.88 17.73
N LYS A 344 -17.76 -34.70 18.75
CA LYS A 344 -16.83 -34.85 19.89
C LYS A 344 -15.54 -35.54 19.43
N GLU A 345 -14.43 -35.23 20.08
CA GLU A 345 -13.11 -35.85 19.83
C GLU A 345 -13.22 -37.38 19.77
N GLY A 346 -12.83 -37.96 18.63
CA GLY A 346 -12.76 -39.41 18.43
C GLY A 346 -13.53 -39.97 17.23
N GLU A 347 -14.39 -39.20 16.56
CA GLU A 347 -15.10 -39.68 15.36
C GLU A 347 -14.48 -39.12 14.06
N MET A 348 -14.04 -40.02 13.18
CA MET A 348 -13.60 -39.66 11.83
C MET A 348 -14.79 -39.19 10.99
N ALA A 349 -14.74 -37.95 10.51
CA ALA A 349 -15.70 -37.45 9.53
C ALA A 349 -15.45 -38.09 8.16
N GLU A 350 -16.45 -38.74 7.58
CA GLU A 350 -16.41 -39.23 6.20
C GLU A 350 -16.27 -38.07 5.21
N ARG A 351 -15.34 -38.20 4.26
CA ARG A 351 -15.17 -37.23 3.17
C ARG A 351 -16.41 -37.21 2.28
N PRO A 352 -16.93 -36.03 1.90
CA PRO A 352 -17.99 -35.95 0.90
C PRO A 352 -17.45 -36.43 -0.45
N LYS A 353 -18.20 -37.33 -1.09
CA LYS A 353 -17.94 -37.82 -2.46
C LYS A 353 -18.16 -36.69 -3.47
N HIS A 354 -17.21 -36.48 -4.37
CA HIS A 354 -17.38 -35.61 -5.54
C HIS A 354 -18.59 -36.06 -6.39
N PRO A 355 -19.46 -35.14 -6.86
CA PRO A 355 -20.41 -35.47 -7.90
C PRO A 355 -19.65 -35.63 -9.22
N LYS A 356 -19.84 -36.80 -9.83
CA LYS A 356 -19.34 -37.16 -11.15
C LYS A 356 -19.88 -36.21 -12.23
N GLU A 357 -19.04 -35.98 -13.23
CA GLU A 357 -19.42 -35.69 -14.60
C GLU A 357 -20.52 -36.66 -15.06
N GLU A 358 -21.63 -36.14 -15.55
CA GLU A 358 -22.49 -36.87 -16.46
C GLU A 358 -22.98 -35.93 -17.56
N GLN A 359 -22.68 -36.38 -18.78
CA GLN A 359 -22.99 -35.82 -20.09
C GLN A 359 -24.49 -35.62 -20.26
N ILE A 360 -24.89 -34.56 -20.99
CA ILE A 360 -26.08 -34.61 -21.83
C ILE A 360 -25.71 -34.04 -23.21
N SER A 361 -26.12 -34.85 -24.20
CA SER A 361 -26.10 -34.75 -25.66
C SER A 361 -26.28 -33.38 -26.29
#